data_AF-A0A7W4HHR2-F1
#
_entry.id   AF-A0A7W4HHR2-F1
#
_cell.length_a   1.000
_cell.length_b   1.000
_cell.length_c   1.000
_cell.angle_alpha   90.00
_cell.angle_beta   90.00
_cell.angle_gamma   90.00
#
_symmetry.space_group_name_H-M   'P 1'
#
loop_
_entity.id
_entity.type
_entity.pdbx_description
1 polymer ?
#
loop_
_entity_poly.entity_id
_entity_poly.type
_entity_poly.pdbx_seq_one_letter_code
_entity_poly.pdbx_strand_id
1 'polypeptide(L)'
;MKKILLVALTFHAIFFSAQKKDNCTDIMKRWDGWDIYKKPTTESVKKCISKDERKIKIEVINKGDYKDLYQILYLEFKKVNNNDFSPILKYSEHTPNIVVDETYDKINWRGEGGAINEHTIFVFQGYSGVESEPNIPLKEIEIYETTAPVLSGILRIMGTYRKDFNHNEPTNLTKTINIYSDGKLLISKEYEFSELERTGGITIEFNSK
;
A
#
# COMPACT_ATOMS: atom_id res chain seq x y z
N MET A 1 -24.18 40.05 65.64
CA MET A 1 -24.45 39.03 64.60
C MET A 1 -23.81 39.48 63.30
N LYS A 2 -22.66 38.90 62.94
CA LYS A 2 -21.95 39.16 61.67
C LYS A 2 -22.30 38.03 60.69
N LYS A 3 -22.76 38.35 59.49
CA LYS A 3 -22.81 37.40 58.36
C LYS A 3 -21.93 37.98 57.25
N ILE A 4 -20.76 37.40 57.09
CA ILE A 4 -19.87 37.63 55.96
C ILE A 4 -20.32 36.66 54.87
N LEU A 5 -20.78 37.19 53.75
CA LEU A 5 -21.14 36.42 52.57
C LEU A 5 -19.84 36.05 51.83
N LEU A 6 -19.41 34.80 51.94
CA LEU A 6 -18.29 34.26 51.18
C LEU A 6 -18.80 33.88 49.78
N VAL A 7 -18.51 34.73 48.80
CA VAL A 7 -18.69 34.40 47.38
C VAL A 7 -17.55 33.46 46.99
N ALA A 8 -17.87 32.18 46.84
CA ALA A 8 -16.95 31.19 46.29
C ALA A 8 -16.79 31.44 44.79
N LEU A 9 -15.69 32.10 44.41
CA LEU A 9 -15.21 32.14 43.03
C LEU A 9 -14.69 30.75 42.64
N THR A 10 -15.56 29.91 42.09
CA THR A 10 -15.16 28.67 41.42
C THR A 10 -14.40 29.03 40.15
N PHE A 11 -13.07 29.12 40.25
CA PHE A 11 -12.18 29.08 39.10
C PHE A 11 -12.40 27.77 38.35
N HIS A 12 -13.24 27.81 37.31
CA HIS A 12 -13.19 26.79 36.26
C HIS A 12 -11.89 27.04 35.50
N ALA A 13 -10.81 26.42 35.97
CA ALA A 13 -9.62 26.27 35.17
C ALA A 13 -10.01 25.41 33.97
N ILE A 14 -10.40 26.06 32.88
CA ILE A 14 -10.42 25.44 31.57
C ILE A 14 -8.95 25.16 31.28
N PHE A 15 -8.51 23.96 31.64
CA PHE A 15 -7.27 23.41 31.13
C PHE A 15 -7.47 23.27 29.62
N PHE A 16 -7.19 24.35 28.89
CA PHE A 16 -6.72 24.21 27.54
C PHE A 16 -5.41 23.44 27.67
N SER A 17 -5.47 22.11 27.61
CA SER A 17 -4.30 21.36 27.18
C SER A 17 -4.00 21.93 25.80
N ALA A 18 -3.06 22.86 25.72
CA ALA A 18 -2.42 23.20 24.48
C ALA A 18 -1.81 21.88 24.01
N GLN A 19 -2.57 21.11 23.21
CA GLN A 19 -2.06 19.97 22.49
C GLN A 19 -0.97 20.55 21.63
N LYS A 20 0.26 20.44 22.13
CA LYS A 20 1.46 20.89 21.45
C LYS A 20 1.36 20.27 20.06
N LYS A 21 1.13 21.10 19.05
CA LYS A 21 0.89 20.63 17.67
C LYS A 21 2.07 19.73 17.34
N ASP A 22 1.83 18.43 17.25
CA ASP A 22 2.88 17.44 17.02
C ASP A 22 3.64 17.84 15.76
N ASN A 23 4.84 18.39 15.94
CA ASN A 23 5.69 18.78 14.82
C ASN A 23 6.31 17.49 14.28
N CYS A 24 5.68 16.95 13.24
CA CYS A 24 6.16 15.71 12.64
C CYS A 24 7.61 15.78 12.17
N THR A 25 8.08 16.96 11.75
CA THR A 25 9.49 17.14 11.43
C THR A 25 10.41 16.88 12.63
N ASP A 26 10.05 17.37 13.82
CA ASP A 26 10.87 17.16 15.03
C ASP A 26 10.73 15.72 15.56
N ILE A 27 9.53 15.15 15.48
CA ILE A 27 9.27 13.76 15.87
C ILE A 27 10.10 12.82 15.00
N MET A 28 10.05 12.97 13.67
CA MET A 28 10.82 12.13 12.75
C MET A 28 12.33 12.32 12.95
N LYS A 29 12.82 13.57 13.10
CA LYS A 29 14.25 13.81 13.40
C LYS A 29 14.73 13.13 14.68
N ARG A 30 13.91 13.11 15.74
CA ARG A 30 14.26 12.41 16.99
C ARG A 30 14.15 10.90 16.83
N TRP A 31 13.16 10.42 16.07
CA TRP A 31 13.00 9.02 15.75
C TRP A 31 14.19 8.46 14.96
N ASP A 32 14.78 9.24 14.04
CA ASP A 32 15.95 8.82 13.28
C ASP A 32 17.27 9.08 14.04
N GLY A 33 17.23 9.93 15.08
CA GLY A 33 18.39 10.29 15.89
C GLY A 33 18.92 9.16 16.78
N TRP A 34 20.18 9.24 17.20
CA TRP A 34 20.86 8.18 17.97
C TRP A 34 20.54 8.19 19.48
N ASP A 35 19.93 9.26 19.99
CA ASP A 35 19.62 9.40 21.41
C ASP A 35 18.40 8.57 21.82
N ILE A 36 18.65 7.34 22.29
CA ILE A 36 17.62 6.38 22.69
C ILE A 36 16.68 6.91 23.78
N TYR A 37 17.15 7.82 24.63
CA TYR A 37 16.36 8.37 25.74
C TYR A 37 15.41 9.49 25.31
N LYS A 38 15.57 10.01 24.09
CA LYS A 38 14.73 11.07 23.51
C LYS A 38 13.87 10.59 22.35
N LYS A 39 13.79 9.28 22.14
CA LYS A 39 12.93 8.70 21.09
C LYS A 39 11.47 9.06 21.37
N PRO A 40 10.73 9.54 20.36
CA PRO A 40 9.29 9.72 20.48
C PRO A 40 8.60 8.36 20.65
N THR A 41 7.36 8.38 21.12
CA THR A 41 6.55 7.15 21.20
C THR A 41 6.25 6.60 19.81
N THR A 42 6.12 5.28 19.68
CA THR A 42 5.72 4.61 18.43
C THR A 42 4.42 5.20 17.88
N GLU A 43 3.44 5.51 18.75
CA GLU A 43 2.17 6.10 18.33
C GLU A 43 2.32 7.51 17.76
N SER A 44 3.18 8.35 18.34
CA SER A 44 3.49 9.68 17.78
C SER A 44 4.13 9.57 16.40
N VAL A 45 4.99 8.57 16.19
CA VAL A 45 5.65 8.30 14.90
C VAL A 45 4.64 7.82 13.87
N LYS A 46 3.83 6.80 14.20
CA LYS A 46 2.74 6.28 13.36
C LYS A 46 1.79 7.39 12.90
N LYS A 47 1.37 8.26 13.83
CA LYS A 47 0.49 9.43 13.53
C LYS A 47 1.13 10.44 12.57
N CYS A 48 2.44 10.56 12.57
CA CYS A 48 3.14 11.45 11.65
C CYS A 48 3.28 10.86 10.26
N ILE A 49 3.60 9.57 10.19
CA ILE A 49 3.78 8.86 8.93
C ILE A 49 2.44 8.63 8.21
N SER A 50 1.35 8.38 8.95
CA SER A 50 0.02 8.20 8.37
C SER A 50 -0.50 9.43 7.61
N LYS A 51 0.08 10.61 7.83
CA LYS A 51 -0.25 11.82 7.06
C LYS A 51 0.18 11.75 5.60
N ASP A 52 1.15 10.90 5.29
CA ASP A 52 1.62 10.70 3.93
C ASP A 52 0.84 9.57 3.21
N GLU A 53 0.02 8.78 3.91
CA GLU A 53 -0.77 7.70 3.29
C GLU A 53 -1.86 8.24 2.35
N ARG A 54 -2.03 7.59 1.20
CA ARG A 54 -3.04 7.96 0.19
C ARG A 54 -3.73 6.73 -0.35
N LYS A 55 -4.92 6.89 -0.91
CA LYS A 55 -5.57 5.81 -1.66
C LYS A 55 -4.84 5.60 -2.97
N ILE A 56 -4.58 4.34 -3.31
CA ILE A 56 -3.88 3.98 -4.54
C ILE A 56 -4.85 3.28 -5.49
N LYS A 57 -4.81 3.66 -6.76
CA LYS A 57 -5.40 2.90 -7.87
C LYS A 57 -4.30 2.58 -8.87
N ILE A 58 -4.15 1.31 -9.21
CA ILE A 58 -3.33 0.86 -10.33
C ILE A 58 -4.28 0.42 -11.43
N GLU A 59 -4.04 0.89 -12.64
CA GLU A 59 -4.77 0.51 -13.84
C GLU A 59 -3.78 -0.06 -14.86
N VAL A 60 -3.98 -1.31 -15.26
CA VAL A 60 -3.20 -1.95 -16.33
C VAL A 60 -4.13 -2.08 -17.53
N ILE A 61 -3.74 -1.48 -18.64
CA ILE A 61 -4.48 -1.50 -19.91
C ILE A 61 -3.68 -2.34 -20.89
N ASN A 62 -4.25 -3.45 -21.34
CA ASN A 62 -3.67 -4.33 -22.34
C ASN A 62 -4.40 -4.13 -23.67
N LYS A 63 -3.68 -3.82 -24.74
CA LYS A 63 -4.22 -3.64 -26.09
C LYS A 63 -3.60 -4.64 -27.07
N GLY A 64 -4.37 -5.01 -28.09
CA GLY A 64 -3.95 -5.98 -29.10
C GLY A 64 -4.17 -7.43 -28.65
N ASP A 65 -3.18 -8.29 -28.81
CA ASP A 65 -3.30 -9.75 -28.71
C ASP A 65 -3.22 -10.28 -27.26
N TYR A 66 -3.98 -9.69 -26.33
CA TYR A 66 -3.88 -10.02 -24.90
C TYR A 66 -4.61 -11.31 -24.50
N LYS A 67 -5.60 -11.77 -25.28
CA LYS A 67 -6.51 -12.86 -24.90
C LYS A 67 -5.84 -14.22 -24.73
N ASP A 68 -4.76 -14.44 -25.47
CA ASP A 68 -4.00 -15.68 -25.45
C ASP A 68 -2.76 -15.58 -24.55
N LEU A 69 -2.67 -14.53 -23.72
CA LEU A 69 -1.53 -14.29 -22.85
C LEU A 69 -1.88 -14.53 -21.37
N TYR A 70 -0.88 -15.02 -20.66
CA TYR A 70 -0.88 -15.15 -19.21
C TYR A 70 0.24 -14.29 -18.61
N GLN A 71 0.05 -13.92 -17.34
CA GLN A 71 1.09 -13.29 -16.52
C GLN A 71 1.15 -13.93 -15.14
N ILE A 72 2.33 -13.86 -14.52
CA ILE A 72 2.50 -14.12 -13.09
C ILE A 72 2.60 -12.76 -12.40
N LEU A 73 1.71 -12.51 -11.45
CA LEU A 73 1.60 -11.24 -10.76
C LEU A 73 1.90 -11.38 -9.27
N TYR A 74 2.59 -10.39 -8.73
CA TYR A 74 2.67 -10.12 -7.31
C TYR A 74 2.38 -8.64 -7.04
N LEU A 75 1.57 -8.36 -6.02
CA LEU A 75 1.21 -7.02 -5.59
C LEU A 75 1.33 -6.95 -4.07
N GLU A 76 2.08 -5.99 -3.55
CA GLU A 76 2.18 -5.75 -2.11
C GLU A 76 1.86 -4.29 -1.80
N PHE A 77 1.12 -4.07 -0.71
CA PHE A 77 0.90 -2.74 -0.16
C PHE A 77 1.43 -2.64 1.25
N LYS A 78 2.08 -1.50 1.56
CA LYS A 78 2.60 -1.14 2.88
C LYS A 78 1.74 -0.03 3.48
N LYS A 79 1.30 -0.18 4.73
CA LYS A 79 0.62 0.88 5.49
C LYS A 79 1.12 0.97 6.92
N VAL A 80 0.77 2.05 7.61
CA VAL A 80 0.99 2.20 9.05
C VAL A 80 0.14 1.18 9.80
N ASN A 81 0.74 0.54 10.80
CA ASN A 81 0.05 -0.35 11.70
C ASN A 81 -0.85 0.42 12.68
N ASN A 82 -2.09 0.60 12.27
CA ASN A 82 -3.18 1.15 13.07
C ASN A 82 -4.09 0.07 13.69
N ASN A 83 -3.65 -1.19 13.73
CA ASN A 83 -4.41 -2.37 14.16
C ASN A 83 -5.68 -2.68 13.35
N ASP A 84 -5.82 -2.11 12.15
CA ASP A 84 -6.83 -2.52 11.18
C ASP A 84 -6.20 -3.50 10.17
N PHE A 85 -6.68 -4.74 10.17
CA PHE A 85 -6.18 -5.82 9.31
C PHE A 85 -7.20 -6.23 8.24
N SER A 86 -8.16 -5.37 7.95
CA SER A 86 -9.09 -5.57 6.85
C SER A 86 -8.34 -5.69 5.51
N PRO A 87 -8.79 -6.53 4.56
CA PRO A 87 -8.16 -6.65 3.24
C PRO A 87 -8.00 -5.28 2.55
N ILE A 88 -6.78 -4.97 2.14
CA ILE A 88 -6.44 -3.67 1.57
C ILE A 88 -6.87 -3.54 0.11
N LEU A 89 -7.07 -4.63 -0.61
CA LEU A 89 -7.49 -4.63 -2.00
C LEU A 89 -9.01 -4.74 -2.12
N LYS A 90 -9.60 -3.86 -2.92
CA LYS A 90 -11.01 -3.93 -3.30
C LYS A 90 -11.18 -4.84 -4.52
N TYR A 91 -11.90 -5.94 -4.33
CA TYR A 91 -12.27 -6.84 -5.42
C TYR A 91 -13.40 -6.26 -6.28
N SER A 92 -13.25 -6.39 -7.60
CA SER A 92 -14.23 -5.98 -8.61
C SER A 92 -14.13 -6.89 -9.84
N GLU A 93 -15.01 -6.71 -10.82
CA GLU A 93 -14.95 -7.44 -12.10
C GLU A 93 -13.65 -7.19 -12.87
N HIS A 94 -13.04 -6.01 -12.70
CA HIS A 94 -11.78 -5.63 -13.31
C HIS A 94 -10.56 -6.06 -12.50
N THR A 95 -10.75 -6.55 -11.28
CA THR A 95 -9.63 -7.11 -10.51
C THR A 95 -9.26 -8.47 -11.13
N PRO A 96 -7.99 -8.74 -11.42
CA PRO A 96 -7.57 -10.07 -11.88
C PRO A 96 -7.76 -11.12 -10.79
N ASN A 97 -7.64 -12.39 -11.16
CA ASN A 97 -7.84 -13.51 -10.25
C ASN A 97 -6.63 -13.67 -9.31
N ILE A 98 -6.54 -12.78 -8.33
CA ILE A 98 -5.47 -12.74 -7.33
C ILE A 98 -6.04 -12.93 -5.94
N VAL A 99 -5.30 -13.61 -5.09
CA VAL A 99 -5.66 -13.90 -3.70
C VAL A 99 -4.63 -13.27 -2.78
N VAL A 100 -5.02 -13.10 -1.51
CA VAL A 100 -4.07 -12.69 -0.48
C VAL A 100 -3.03 -13.80 -0.33
N ASP A 101 -1.76 -13.43 -0.29
CA ASP A 101 -0.66 -14.34 -0.01
C ASP A 101 -0.69 -14.73 1.47
N GLU A 102 -0.92 -16.01 1.76
CA GLU A 102 -1.07 -16.50 3.13
C GLU A 102 0.28 -16.41 3.85
N THR A 103 0.31 -15.57 4.88
CA THR A 103 1.51 -15.41 5.72
C THR A 103 1.50 -16.42 6.86
N TYR A 104 2.62 -16.57 7.58
CA TYR A 104 2.68 -17.39 8.79
C TYR A 104 1.67 -16.94 9.88
N ASP A 105 1.27 -15.67 9.87
CA ASP A 105 0.25 -15.15 10.79
C ASP A 105 -1.16 -15.33 10.21
N LYS A 106 -2.12 -15.72 11.06
CA LYS A 106 -3.50 -16.08 10.69
C LYS A 106 -4.34 -14.93 10.14
N ILE A 107 -3.83 -13.70 10.26
CA ILE A 107 -4.52 -12.49 9.79
C ILE A 107 -4.08 -12.08 8.37
N ASN A 108 -3.13 -12.78 7.75
CA ASN A 108 -2.63 -12.51 6.39
C ASN A 108 -2.06 -11.09 6.22
N TRP A 109 -1.33 -10.64 7.24
CA TRP A 109 -0.54 -9.41 7.25
C TRP A 109 0.84 -9.71 7.84
N ARG A 110 1.87 -9.06 7.31
CA ARG A 110 3.25 -9.17 7.81
C ARG A 110 3.68 -7.85 8.45
N GLY A 111 4.37 -7.92 9.57
CA GLY A 111 5.04 -6.75 10.16
C GLY A 111 6.40 -6.51 9.50
N GLU A 112 6.86 -5.26 9.49
CA GLU A 112 8.26 -4.98 9.14
C GLU A 112 9.19 -5.74 10.10
N GLY A 113 10.02 -6.65 9.55
CA GLY A 113 10.89 -7.52 10.36
C GLY A 113 10.28 -8.87 10.80
N GLY A 114 9.05 -9.20 10.38
CA GLY A 114 8.45 -10.51 10.64
C GLY A 114 7.06 -10.44 11.27
N ALA A 115 6.92 -11.01 12.47
CA ALA A 115 5.65 -11.03 13.20
C ALA A 115 5.24 -9.63 13.68
N ILE A 116 3.94 -9.41 13.80
CA ILE A 116 3.38 -8.14 14.27
C ILE A 116 3.40 -8.10 15.80
N ASN A 117 3.89 -7.00 16.36
CA ASN A 117 3.92 -6.73 17.80
C ASN A 117 3.65 -5.23 18.09
N GLU A 118 3.68 -4.84 19.35
CA GLU A 118 3.40 -3.48 19.82
C GLU A 118 4.35 -2.40 19.26
N HIS A 119 5.54 -2.79 18.81
CA HIS A 119 6.54 -1.90 18.23
C HIS A 119 6.49 -1.87 16.70
N THR A 120 5.69 -2.71 16.06
CA THR A 120 5.54 -2.74 14.60
C THR A 120 4.91 -1.43 14.11
N ILE A 121 5.69 -0.65 13.34
CA ILE A 121 5.24 0.62 12.74
C ILE A 121 4.49 0.37 11.44
N PHE A 122 4.97 -0.56 10.62
CA PHE A 122 4.43 -0.84 9.29
C PHE A 122 3.98 -2.27 9.15
N VAL A 123 2.92 -2.46 8.39
CA VAL A 123 2.39 -3.76 8.02
C VAL A 123 2.19 -3.84 6.51
N PHE A 124 2.31 -5.06 5.98
CA PHE A 124 2.28 -5.38 4.56
C PHE A 124 1.24 -6.45 4.28
N GLN A 125 0.55 -6.32 3.15
CA GLN A 125 -0.30 -7.37 2.62
C GLN A 125 0.05 -7.62 1.16
N GLY A 126 0.46 -8.86 0.88
CA GLY A 126 0.79 -9.35 -0.44
C GLY A 126 -0.40 -10.03 -1.11
N TYR A 127 -0.40 -10.02 -2.43
CA TYR A 127 -1.37 -10.65 -3.30
C TYR A 127 -0.66 -11.29 -4.48
N SER A 128 -1.13 -12.45 -4.91
CA SER A 128 -0.56 -13.20 -6.03
C SER A 128 -1.62 -14.05 -6.72
N GLY A 129 -1.27 -14.69 -7.82
CA GLY A 129 -2.08 -15.78 -8.37
C GLY A 129 -2.18 -16.92 -7.36
N VAL A 130 -3.28 -17.68 -7.41
CA VAL A 130 -3.47 -18.85 -6.53
C VAL A 130 -2.32 -19.84 -6.76
N GLU A 131 -1.76 -20.42 -5.70
CA GLU A 131 -0.57 -21.30 -5.81
C GLU A 131 -0.79 -22.47 -6.80
N SER A 132 -2.00 -23.03 -6.84
CA SER A 132 -2.37 -24.10 -7.78
C SER A 132 -2.50 -23.63 -9.24
N GLU A 133 -2.78 -22.35 -9.46
CA GLU A 133 -2.99 -21.73 -10.77
C GLU A 133 -2.37 -20.31 -10.81
N PRO A 134 -1.03 -20.19 -10.75
CA PRO A 134 -0.35 -18.90 -10.59
C PRO A 134 -0.41 -18.03 -11.86
N ASN A 135 -0.82 -18.63 -12.98
CA ASN A 135 -0.88 -18.01 -14.29
C ASN A 135 -2.22 -17.32 -14.45
N ILE A 136 -2.19 -15.99 -14.47
CA ILE A 136 -3.37 -15.14 -14.54
C ILE A 136 -3.59 -14.72 -16.00
N PRO A 137 -4.75 -15.04 -16.62
CA PRO A 137 -5.07 -14.52 -17.95
C PRO A 137 -5.14 -13.00 -17.94
N LEU A 138 -4.62 -12.36 -18.98
CA LEU A 138 -4.72 -10.91 -19.12
C LEU A 138 -6.17 -10.48 -19.40
N LYS A 139 -6.59 -9.35 -18.83
CA LYS A 139 -7.82 -8.65 -19.20
C LYS A 139 -7.47 -7.38 -19.97
N GLU A 140 -8.40 -6.87 -20.77
CA GLU A 140 -8.21 -5.57 -21.45
C GLU A 140 -7.90 -4.45 -20.45
N ILE A 141 -8.64 -4.43 -19.33
CA ILE A 141 -8.45 -3.49 -18.23
C ILE A 141 -8.41 -4.29 -16.92
N GLU A 142 -7.34 -4.08 -16.16
CA GLU A 142 -7.13 -4.62 -14.83
C GLU A 142 -7.04 -3.48 -13.82
N ILE A 143 -7.80 -3.56 -12.72
CA ILE A 143 -7.83 -2.52 -11.69
C ILE A 143 -7.49 -3.10 -10.33
N TYR A 144 -6.53 -2.46 -9.67
CA TYR A 144 -6.15 -2.71 -8.29
C TYR A 144 -6.37 -1.43 -7.49
N GLU A 145 -7.41 -1.39 -6.67
CA GLU A 145 -7.79 -0.20 -5.90
C GLU A 145 -7.73 -0.51 -4.40
N THR A 146 -7.11 0.37 -3.62
CA THR A 146 -7.03 0.17 -2.17
C THR A 146 -8.33 0.59 -1.46
N THR A 147 -8.75 -0.21 -0.48
CA THR A 147 -9.90 0.07 0.39
C THR A 147 -9.59 1.16 1.41
N ALA A 148 -8.33 1.22 1.88
CA ALA A 148 -7.81 2.22 2.80
C ALA A 148 -6.53 2.89 2.24
N PRO A 149 -6.13 4.05 2.79
CA PRO A 149 -4.85 4.68 2.45
C PRO A 149 -3.65 3.80 2.79
N VAL A 150 -2.62 3.86 1.95
CA VAL A 150 -1.35 3.12 2.10
C VAL A 150 -0.17 4.07 1.89
N LEU A 151 1.00 3.71 2.41
CA LEU A 151 2.23 4.48 2.23
C LEU A 151 2.87 4.24 0.87
N SER A 152 2.94 2.98 0.47
CA SER A 152 3.69 2.55 -0.69
C SER A 152 3.23 1.16 -1.11
N GLY A 153 3.75 0.71 -2.25
CA GLY A 153 3.55 -0.66 -2.68
C GLY A 153 4.48 -1.04 -3.81
N ILE A 154 4.37 -2.31 -4.19
CA ILE A 154 5.18 -2.91 -5.25
C ILE A 154 4.24 -3.69 -6.15
N LEU A 155 4.25 -3.35 -7.44
CA LEU A 155 3.66 -4.16 -8.49
C LEU A 155 4.79 -4.91 -9.20
N ARG A 156 4.70 -6.24 -9.22
CA ARG A 156 5.62 -7.08 -9.98
C ARG A 156 4.84 -7.97 -10.94
N ILE A 157 5.14 -7.86 -12.22
CA ILE A 157 4.70 -8.81 -13.25
C ILE A 157 5.94 -9.64 -13.58
N MET A 158 6.03 -10.88 -13.12
CA MET A 158 7.22 -11.73 -13.26
C MET A 158 7.38 -12.34 -14.66
N GLY A 159 6.43 -12.08 -15.56
CA GLY A 159 6.48 -12.52 -16.95
C GLY A 159 5.13 -12.29 -17.62
N THR A 160 5.15 -12.10 -18.94
CA THR A 160 3.96 -12.11 -19.80
C THR A 160 4.27 -12.98 -21.00
N TYR A 161 3.49 -14.02 -21.22
CA TYR A 161 3.81 -15.04 -22.22
C TYR A 161 2.54 -15.68 -22.79
N ARG A 162 2.67 -16.32 -23.95
CA ARG A 162 1.55 -16.98 -24.62
C ARG A 162 1.16 -18.28 -23.94
N LYS A 163 -0.15 -18.54 -23.87
CA LYS A 163 -0.74 -19.78 -23.34
C LYS A 163 -0.18 -21.04 -24.00
N ASP A 164 0.06 -20.97 -25.30
CA ASP A 164 0.53 -22.07 -26.14
C ASP A 164 2.07 -22.23 -26.14
N PHE A 165 2.80 -21.32 -25.49
CA PHE A 165 4.26 -21.26 -25.49
C PHE A 165 4.88 -21.23 -26.90
N ASN A 166 4.14 -20.78 -27.93
CA ASN A 166 4.64 -20.66 -29.29
C ASN A 166 5.37 -19.32 -29.48
N HIS A 167 6.65 -19.29 -29.14
CA HIS A 167 7.50 -18.09 -29.27
C HIS A 167 7.74 -17.62 -30.72
N ASN A 168 7.36 -18.42 -31.73
CA ASN A 168 7.52 -18.03 -33.13
C ASN A 168 6.35 -17.18 -33.64
N GLU A 169 5.25 -17.13 -32.90
CA GLU A 169 4.08 -16.36 -33.30
C GLU A 169 4.22 -14.90 -32.84
N PRO A 170 4.25 -13.94 -33.78
CA PRO A 170 4.34 -12.54 -33.42
C PRO A 170 3.09 -12.15 -32.62
N THR A 171 3.32 -11.46 -31.50
CA THR A 171 2.25 -11.03 -30.59
C THR A 171 2.29 -9.52 -30.50
N ASN A 172 1.21 -8.87 -30.92
CA ASN A 172 1.08 -7.43 -30.85
C ASN A 172 0.37 -7.05 -29.55
N LEU A 173 1.11 -7.02 -28.44
CA LEU A 173 0.61 -6.50 -27.16
C LEU A 173 1.33 -5.19 -26.81
N THR A 174 0.53 -4.16 -26.54
CA THR A 174 0.98 -2.98 -25.79
C THR A 174 0.33 -3.00 -24.41
N LYS A 175 1.12 -2.81 -23.36
CA LYS A 175 0.69 -2.77 -21.96
C LYS A 175 1.00 -1.40 -21.38
N THR A 176 -0.03 -0.67 -20.95
CA THR A 176 0.12 0.58 -20.19
C THR A 176 -0.18 0.33 -18.72
N ILE A 177 0.69 0.77 -17.83
CA ILE A 177 0.50 0.69 -16.37
C ILE A 177 0.47 2.12 -15.82
N ASN A 178 -0.69 2.49 -15.29
CA ASN A 178 -0.92 3.76 -14.63
C ASN A 178 -1.09 3.55 -13.13
N ILE A 179 -0.41 4.37 -12.32
CA ILE A 179 -0.56 4.37 -10.86
C ILE A 179 -1.03 5.76 -10.44
N TYR A 180 -2.12 5.79 -9.71
CA TYR A 180 -2.77 6.99 -9.21
C TYR A 180 -2.71 7.03 -7.68
N SER A 181 -2.51 8.21 -7.12
CA SER A 181 -2.63 8.51 -5.69
C SER A 181 -3.68 9.59 -5.48
N ASP A 182 -4.72 9.27 -4.70
CA ASP A 182 -5.90 10.12 -4.49
C ASP A 182 -6.46 10.67 -5.82
N GLY A 183 -6.51 9.82 -6.85
CA GLY A 183 -7.01 10.15 -8.19
C GLY A 183 -6.04 10.93 -9.09
N LYS A 184 -4.84 11.29 -8.60
CA LYS A 184 -3.80 11.96 -9.41
C LYS A 184 -2.82 10.94 -9.96
N LEU A 185 -2.53 11.03 -11.27
CA LEU A 185 -1.55 10.15 -11.92
C LEU A 185 -0.15 10.44 -11.36
N LEU A 186 0.50 9.40 -10.82
CA LEU A 186 1.87 9.45 -10.30
C LEU A 186 2.86 8.83 -11.29
N ILE A 187 2.54 7.67 -11.82
CA ILE A 187 3.40 6.89 -12.73
C ILE A 187 2.57 6.44 -13.91
N SER A 188 3.13 6.56 -15.12
CA SER A 188 2.61 5.99 -16.35
C SER A 188 3.78 5.35 -17.10
N LYS A 189 3.69 4.05 -17.36
CA LYS A 189 4.68 3.32 -18.16
C LYS A 189 3.98 2.53 -19.25
N GLU A 190 4.60 2.47 -20.41
CA GLU A 190 4.12 1.71 -21.55
C GLU A 190 5.19 0.70 -21.94
N TYR A 191 4.75 -0.49 -22.32
CA TYR A 191 5.59 -1.63 -22.65
C TYR A 191 5.06 -2.33 -23.89
N GLU A 192 5.96 -2.67 -24.78
CA GLU A 192 5.68 -3.56 -25.91
C GLU A 192 5.94 -5.03 -25.50
N PHE A 193 5.25 -5.98 -26.15
CA PHE A 193 5.41 -7.41 -25.85
C PHE A 193 6.87 -7.87 -25.88
N SER A 194 7.62 -7.44 -26.90
CA SER A 194 9.03 -7.78 -27.06
C SER A 194 9.91 -7.29 -25.91
N GLU A 195 9.55 -6.17 -25.28
CA GLU A 195 10.25 -5.67 -24.10
C GLU A 195 9.94 -6.56 -22.89
N LEU A 196 8.67 -6.91 -22.69
CA LEU A 196 8.22 -7.78 -21.59
C LEU A 196 8.89 -9.17 -21.65
N GLU A 197 8.97 -9.74 -22.85
CA GLU A 197 9.60 -11.05 -23.07
C GLU A 197 11.11 -10.98 -22.80
N ARG A 198 11.78 -9.90 -23.23
CA ARG A 198 13.22 -9.70 -23.02
C ARG A 198 13.58 -9.41 -21.56
N THR A 199 12.80 -8.59 -20.86
CA THR A 199 13.11 -8.20 -19.47
C THR A 199 12.78 -9.28 -18.46
N GLY A 200 12.00 -10.31 -18.86
CA GLY A 200 11.52 -11.34 -17.94
C GLY A 200 10.61 -10.78 -16.85
N GLY A 201 9.97 -9.64 -17.11
CA GLY A 201 9.03 -9.01 -16.18
C GLY A 201 9.22 -7.51 -15.95
N ILE A 202 8.34 -6.97 -15.10
CA ILE A 202 8.27 -5.58 -14.67
C ILE A 202 8.26 -5.54 -13.14
N THR A 203 9.02 -4.62 -12.55
CA THR A 203 8.84 -4.22 -11.14
C THR A 203 8.63 -2.71 -11.09
N ILE A 204 7.55 -2.27 -10.45
CA ILE A 204 7.25 -0.87 -10.19
C ILE A 204 7.03 -0.72 -8.69
N GLU A 205 7.98 -0.05 -8.04
CA GLU A 205 7.82 0.44 -6.68
C GLU A 205 7.22 1.84 -6.73
N PHE A 206 6.27 2.12 -5.85
CA PHE A 206 5.63 3.43 -5.77
C PHE A 206 5.46 3.86 -4.33
N ASN A 207 5.64 5.15 -4.10
CA ASN A 207 5.22 5.82 -2.88
C ASN A 207 3.94 6.58 -3.15
N SER A 208 3.13 6.76 -2.12
CA SER A 208 1.84 7.46 -2.18
C SER A 208 1.95 8.97 -2.42
N LYS A 209 3.15 9.55 -2.34
CA LYS A 209 3.43 10.98 -2.41
C LYS A 209 4.29 11.35 -3.60
#